data_AF-A0A3L8QB58-F1
#
_entry.id   AF-A0A3L8QB58-F1
#
_cell.length_a   1.000
_cell.length_b   1.000
_cell.length_c   1.000
_cell.angle_alpha   90.00
_cell.angle_beta   90.00
_cell.angle_gamma   90.00
#
_symmetry.space_group_name_H-M   'P 1'
#
loop_
_entity.id
_entity.type
_entity.pdbx_description
1 polymer ?
#
loop_
_entity_poly.entity_id
_entity_poly.type
_entity_poly.pdbx_seq_one_letter_code
_entity_poly.pdbx_strand_id
1 'polypeptide(L)'
;FEKLDITPKSAQKLKPVLEKWLREAEQRQREGQQHLLEFVGGEPGKKRKRRTSFTPQALEALNAHFERNALPTGAEITRIAQELRYEREVVRVWFCNRRQTLKNTSKLNVFHVP
;
A
#
# COMPACT_ATOMS: atom_id res chain seq x y z
N PHE A 1 -13.25 7.14 1.21
CA PHE A 1 -14.38 6.83 0.32
C PHE A 1 -15.48 7.87 0.52
N GLU A 2 -16.05 8.01 1.72
CA GLU A 2 -17.05 9.07 2.03
C GLU A 2 -16.55 10.51 1.86
N LYS A 3 -15.25 10.77 2.09
CA LYS A 3 -14.62 12.09 1.86
C LYS A 3 -13.97 12.26 0.48
N LEU A 4 -14.13 11.30 -0.44
CA LEU A 4 -13.56 11.31 -1.79
C LEU A 4 -12.03 11.48 -1.92
N ASP A 5 -11.24 11.31 -0.86
CA ASP A 5 -9.76 11.23 -0.91
C ASP A 5 -9.22 9.95 -1.59
N ILE A 6 -9.85 9.50 -2.67
CA ILE A 6 -9.45 8.35 -3.48
C ILE A 6 -9.74 8.63 -4.95
N THR A 7 -8.96 8.03 -5.85
CA THR A 7 -9.20 8.23 -7.28
C THR A 7 -10.56 7.65 -7.70
N PRO A 8 -11.25 8.24 -8.70
CA PRO A 8 -12.53 7.72 -9.19
C PRO A 8 -12.48 6.25 -9.61
N LYS A 9 -11.37 5.83 -10.24
CA LYS A 9 -11.12 4.42 -10.59
C LYS A 9 -11.01 3.51 -9.36
N SER A 10 -10.44 4.00 -8.26
CA SER A 10 -10.40 3.24 -7.01
C SER A 10 -11.79 3.17 -6.36
N ALA A 11 -12.56 4.26 -6.40
CA ALA A 11 -13.93 4.26 -5.90
C ALA A 11 -14.82 3.27 -6.66
N GLN A 12 -14.73 3.24 -7.99
CA GLN A 12 -15.45 2.27 -8.85
C GLN A 12 -15.12 0.81 -8.50
N LYS A 13 -13.87 0.51 -8.15
CA LYS A 13 -13.47 -0.84 -7.73
C LYS A 13 -13.94 -1.20 -6.32
N LEU A 14 -14.01 -0.22 -5.42
CA LEU A 14 -14.44 -0.45 -4.03
C LEU A 14 -15.96 -0.59 -3.92
N LYS A 15 -16.73 0.13 -4.74
CA LYS A 15 -18.19 0.16 -4.69
C LYS A 15 -18.85 -1.23 -4.63
N PRO A 16 -18.64 -2.16 -5.59
CA PRO A 16 -19.31 -3.47 -5.56
C PRO A 16 -18.87 -4.34 -4.38
N VAL A 17 -17.62 -4.19 -3.91
CA VAL A 17 -17.10 -4.93 -2.75
C VAL A 17 -17.80 -4.46 -1.46
N LEU A 18 -17.93 -3.14 -1.29
CA LEU A 18 -18.59 -2.54 -0.14
C LEU A 18 -20.10 -2.82 -0.15
N GLU A 19 -20.76 -2.73 -1.31
CA GLU A 19 -22.19 -3.04 -1.45
C GLU A 19 -22.49 -4.50 -1.10
N LYS A 20 -21.64 -5.45 -1.55
CA LYS A 20 -21.79 -6.85 -1.19
C LYS A 20 -21.61 -7.06 0.32
N TRP A 21 -20.57 -6.49 0.90
CA TRP A 21 -20.30 -6.62 2.33
C TRP A 21 -21.44 -6.03 3.19
N LEU A 22 -22.00 -4.88 2.78
CA LEU A 22 -23.14 -4.26 3.47
C LEU A 22 -24.36 -5.17 3.44
N ARG A 23 -24.73 -5.72 2.28
CA ARG A 23 -25.86 -6.67 2.18
C ARG A 23 -25.65 -7.91 3.05
N GLU A 24 -24.43 -8.44 3.08
CA GLU A 24 -24.06 -9.59 3.91
C GLU A 24 -24.14 -9.27 5.41
N ALA A 25 -23.71 -8.08 5.82
CA ALA A 25 -23.82 -7.60 7.20
C ALA A 25 -25.28 -7.39 7.62
N GLU A 26 -26.11 -6.78 6.76
CA GLU A 26 -27.54 -6.55 7.00
C GLU A 26 -28.31 -7.86 7.15
N GLN A 27 -27.99 -8.88 6.33
CA GLN A 27 -28.58 -10.21 6.46
C GLN A 27 -28.25 -10.85 7.81
N ARG A 28 -26.97 -10.79 8.22
CA ARG A 28 -26.50 -11.38 9.50
C ARG A 28 -27.05 -10.63 10.71
N GLN A 29 -27.28 -9.32 10.58
CA GLN A 29 -27.98 -8.55 11.60
C GLN A 29 -29.43 -9.02 11.81
N ARG A 30 -30.14 -9.42 10.73
CA ARG A 30 -31.49 -9.99 10.83
C ARG A 30 -31.49 -11.37 11.48
N GLU A 31 -30.42 -12.15 11.30
CA GLU A 31 -30.22 -13.47 11.90
C GLU A 31 -29.84 -13.38 13.39
N GLY A 32 -29.29 -12.25 13.83
CA GLY A 32 -29.07 -11.93 15.24
C GLY A 32 -27.78 -11.14 15.49
N GLN A 33 -27.76 -10.36 16.58
CA GLN A 33 -26.63 -9.49 16.91
C GLN A 33 -25.32 -10.26 17.16
N GLN A 34 -25.41 -11.50 17.63
CA GLN A 34 -24.26 -12.41 17.80
C GLN A 34 -23.63 -12.79 16.45
N HIS A 35 -24.46 -13.05 15.44
CA HIS A 35 -24.01 -13.44 14.09
C HIS A 35 -23.32 -12.27 13.36
N LEU A 36 -23.79 -11.04 13.60
CA LEU A 36 -23.10 -9.84 13.15
C LEU A 36 -21.73 -9.67 13.84
N LEU A 37 -21.65 -9.93 15.15
CA LEU A 37 -20.41 -9.78 15.92
C LEU A 37 -19.32 -10.76 15.42
N GLU A 38 -19.69 -12.00 15.10
CA GLU A 38 -18.80 -13.01 14.54
C GLU A 38 -18.32 -12.62 13.12
N PHE A 39 -19.23 -12.09 12.30
CA PHE A 39 -18.90 -11.65 10.94
C PHE A 39 -17.97 -10.43 10.91
N VAL A 40 -18.17 -9.47 11.81
CA VAL A 40 -17.33 -8.27 11.94
C VAL A 40 -16.02 -8.58 12.68
N GLY A 41 -16.08 -9.50 13.64
CA GLY A 41 -14.96 -10.02 14.43
C GLY A 41 -14.10 -10.97 13.61
N GLY A 42 -13.43 -10.44 12.58
CA GLY A 42 -12.58 -11.20 11.69
C GLY A 42 -11.61 -12.13 12.43
N GLU A 43 -11.36 -13.30 11.84
CA GLU A 43 -10.51 -14.34 12.41
C GLU A 43 -9.23 -13.79 13.08
N PRO A 44 -8.90 -14.22 14.31
CA PRO A 44 -7.71 -13.78 15.03
C PRO A 44 -6.45 -14.35 14.35
N GLY A 45 -6.02 -13.78 13.22
CA GLY A 45 -4.86 -14.32 12.51
C GLY A 45 -4.39 -13.53 11.30
N LYS A 46 -5.28 -12.89 10.53
CA LYS A 46 -4.89 -12.11 9.34
C LYS A 46 -4.56 -10.66 9.68
N LYS A 47 -3.61 -10.47 10.59
CA LYS A 47 -3.01 -9.14 10.83
C LYS A 47 -2.23 -8.76 9.57
N ARG A 48 -2.73 -7.78 8.79
CA ARG A 48 -1.94 -7.16 7.72
C ARG A 48 -0.57 -6.77 8.28
N LYS A 49 0.52 -7.18 7.61
CA LYS A 49 1.90 -6.84 8.01
C LYS A 49 1.96 -5.33 8.19
N ARG A 50 2.36 -4.85 9.38
CA ARG A 50 2.39 -3.41 9.66
C ARG A 50 3.27 -2.74 8.62
N ARG A 51 2.82 -1.58 8.13
CA ARG A 51 3.57 -0.80 7.15
C ARG A 51 4.90 -0.39 7.77
N THR A 52 6.00 -0.75 7.12
CA THR A 52 7.32 -0.24 7.51
C THR A 52 7.40 1.24 7.19
N SER A 53 7.72 2.05 8.20
CA SER A 53 8.01 3.48 8.04
C SER A 53 9.52 3.66 8.04
N PHE A 54 10.04 4.25 6.98
CA PHE A 54 11.47 4.58 6.90
C PHE A 54 11.75 5.83 7.72
N THR A 55 12.90 5.87 8.39
CA THR A 55 13.40 7.10 9.01
C THR A 55 13.78 8.10 7.91
N PRO A 56 13.81 9.42 8.21
CA PRO A 56 14.26 10.43 7.23
C PRO A 56 15.66 10.12 6.68
N GLN A 57 16.60 9.78 7.55
CA GLN A 57 17.97 9.40 7.19
C GLN A 57 18.01 8.18 6.25
N ALA A 58 17.17 7.16 6.52
CA ALA A 58 17.10 5.99 5.65
C ALA A 58 16.53 6.34 4.27
N LEU A 59 15.56 7.25 4.20
CA LEU A 59 15.04 7.74 2.92
C LEU A 59 16.10 8.51 2.13
N GLU A 60 16.88 9.36 2.79
CA GLU A 60 18.00 10.08 2.15
C GLU A 60 19.02 9.11 1.56
N ALA A 61 19.45 8.11 2.33
CA ALA A 61 20.36 7.07 1.85
C ALA A 61 19.78 6.27 0.68
N LEU A 62 18.52 5.84 0.77
CA LEU A 62 17.83 5.11 -0.31
C LEU A 62 17.73 5.95 -1.58
N ASN A 63 17.45 7.25 -1.48
CA ASN A 63 17.44 8.16 -2.62
C ASN A 63 18.84 8.33 -3.23
N ALA A 64 19.89 8.52 -2.42
CA ALA A 64 21.25 8.62 -2.90
C ALA A 64 21.72 7.35 -3.65
N HIS A 65 21.34 6.16 -3.15
CA HIS A 65 21.57 4.90 -3.87
C HIS A 65 20.78 4.83 -5.18
N PHE A 66 19.52 5.29 -5.17
CA PHE A 66 18.67 5.30 -6.35
C PHE A 66 19.20 6.20 -7.46
N GLU A 67 19.75 7.38 -7.12
CA GLU A 67 20.36 8.30 -8.09
C GLU A 67 21.60 7.70 -8.75
N ARG A 68 22.39 6.91 -8.01
CA ARG A 68 23.54 6.20 -8.55
C ARG A 68 23.15 4.98 -9.40
N ASN A 69 22.17 4.21 -8.93
CA ASN A 69 21.66 3.04 -9.62
C ASN A 69 20.17 2.80 -9.31
N ALA A 70 19.30 3.10 -10.27
CA ALA A 70 17.85 2.89 -10.15
C ALA A 70 17.42 1.41 -10.24
N LEU A 71 18.33 0.52 -10.67
CA LEU A 71 18.15 -0.93 -10.83
C LEU A 71 19.22 -1.70 -10.03
N PRO A 72 19.21 -1.60 -8.69
CA PRO A 72 20.18 -2.32 -7.88
C PRO A 72 20.00 -3.83 -8.05
N THR A 73 21.12 -4.53 -8.15
CA THR A 73 21.14 -6.00 -8.20
C THR A 73 20.66 -6.60 -6.88
N GLY A 74 20.33 -7.89 -6.87
CA GLY A 74 19.93 -8.59 -5.64
C GLY A 74 20.98 -8.51 -4.52
N ALA A 75 22.27 -8.47 -4.88
CA ALA A 75 23.38 -8.30 -3.95
C ALA A 75 23.43 -6.89 -3.37
N GLU A 76 23.26 -5.86 -4.21
CA GLU A 76 23.22 -4.46 -3.76
C GLU A 76 22.02 -4.20 -2.84
N ILE A 77 20.84 -4.72 -3.15
CA ILE A 77 19.67 -4.61 -2.28
C ILE A 77 19.97 -5.23 -0.90
N THR A 78 20.68 -6.36 -0.87
CA THR A 78 21.05 -7.03 0.38
C THR A 78 22.02 -6.16 1.18
N ARG A 79 23.02 -5.56 0.53
CA ARG A 79 23.97 -4.64 1.18
C ARG A 79 23.28 -3.41 1.76
N ILE A 80 22.41 -2.76 0.99
CA ILE A 80 21.65 -1.58 1.43
C ILE A 80 20.73 -1.93 2.61
N ALA A 81 20.07 -3.10 2.56
CA ALA A 81 19.22 -3.57 3.65
C ALA A 81 19.99 -3.80 4.95
N GLN A 82 21.20 -4.36 4.87
CA GLN A 82 22.08 -4.56 6.02
C GLN A 82 22.57 -3.24 6.61
N GLU A 83 22.96 -2.29 5.75
CA GLU A 83 23.43 -0.96 6.14
C GLU A 83 22.33 -0.16 6.86
N LEU A 84 21.12 -0.18 6.31
CA LEU A 84 19.98 0.57 6.85
C LEU A 84 19.18 -0.20 7.92
N ARG A 85 19.59 -1.44 8.25
CA ARG A 85 18.90 -2.33 9.21
C ARG A 85 17.43 -2.59 8.87
N TYR A 86 17.11 -2.75 7.59
CA TYR A 86 15.78 -3.12 7.11
C TYR A 86 15.74 -4.52 6.50
N GLU A 87 14.55 -5.11 6.40
CA GLU A 87 14.35 -6.37 5.66
C GLU A 87 14.65 -6.15 4.17
N ARG A 88 15.33 -7.12 3.53
CA ARG A 88 15.66 -7.08 2.09
C ARG A 88 14.42 -6.79 1.23
N GLU A 89 13.29 -7.38 1.59
CA GLU A 89 12.02 -7.21 0.88
C GLU A 89 11.49 -5.78 0.98
N VAL A 90 11.63 -5.14 2.14
CA VAL A 90 11.22 -3.75 2.37
C VAL A 90 12.00 -2.81 1.46
N VAL A 91 13.32 -2.99 1.37
CA VAL A 91 14.19 -2.19 0.49
C VAL A 91 13.85 -2.46 -0.98
N ARG A 92 13.71 -3.73 -1.38
CA ARG A 92 13.31 -4.11 -2.75
C ARG A 92 12.00 -3.45 -3.18
N VAL A 93 10.98 -3.53 -2.34
CA VAL A 93 9.66 -2.91 -2.58
C VAL A 93 9.78 -1.40 -2.66
N TRP A 94 10.62 -0.76 -1.84
CA TRP A 94 10.88 0.67 -1.92
C TRP A 94 11.43 1.06 -3.30
N PHE A 95 12.46 0.37 -3.82
CA PHE A 95 13.00 0.65 -5.17
C PHE A 95 11.94 0.44 -6.27
N CYS A 96 11.12 -0.62 -6.16
CA CYS A 96 10.01 -0.84 -7.08
C CYS A 96 8.98 0.29 -7.05
N ASN A 97 8.60 0.77 -5.86
CA ASN A 97 7.65 1.86 -5.70
C ASN A 97 8.22 3.19 -6.19
N ARG A 98 9.50 3.47 -5.91
CA ARG A 98 10.20 4.67 -6.38
C ARG A 98 10.25 4.75 -7.90
N ARG A 99 10.54 3.64 -8.59
CA ARG A 99 10.45 3.57 -10.06
C ARG A 99 9.03 3.78 -10.58
N GLN A 100 8.02 3.24 -9.90
CA GLN A 100 6.62 3.45 -10.28
C GLN A 100 6.23 4.93 -10.14
N THR A 101 6.69 5.63 -9.11
CA THR A 101 6.43 7.07 -8.97
C THR A 101 7.01 7.88 -10.13
N LEU A 102 8.21 7.58 -10.64
CA LEU A 102 8.78 8.25 -11.81
C LEU A 102 7.97 8.01 -13.09
N LYS A 103 7.51 6.77 -13.30
CA LYS A 103 6.65 6.38 -14.44
C LYS A 103 5.26 7.00 -14.37
N ASN A 104 4.77 7.28 -13.16
CA ASN A 104 3.46 7.89 -12.95
C ASN A 104 3.53 9.42 -13.02
N THR A 105 4.62 10.06 -12.57
CA THR A 105 4.89 11.50 -12.78
C THR A 105 4.93 11.86 -14.26
N SER A 106 5.52 11.01 -15.11
CA SER A 106 5.52 11.22 -16.57
C SER A 106 4.13 11.10 -17.20
N LYS A 107 3.16 10.45 -16.54
CA LYS A 107 1.75 10.40 -16.96
C LYS A 107 0.88 11.48 -16.30
N LEU A 108 1.33 12.09 -15.21
CA LEU A 108 0.62 13.16 -14.51
C LEU A 108 0.93 14.55 -15.09
N ASN A 109 2.04 14.73 -15.81
CA ASN A 109 2.33 15.98 -16.55
C ASN A 109 1.43 16.22 -17.77
N VAL A 110 0.45 15.34 -18.06
CA VAL A 110 -0.53 15.51 -19.15
C VAL A 110 -1.81 16.24 -18.66
N PHE A 111 -1.97 16.47 -17.35
CA PHE A 111 -3.17 17.10 -16.78
C PHE A 111 -2.87 18.39 -16.01
N HIS A 112 -1.90 19.19 -16.48
CA HIS A 112 -1.81 20.59 -16.07
C HIS A 112 -2.03 21.48 -17.30
N VAL A 113 -3.22 22.05 -17.39
CA VAL A 113 -3.61 23.14 -18.29
C VAL A 113 -4.33 24.16 -17.39
N PRO A 114 -4.07 25.48 -17.57
CA PRO A 114 -4.20 26.50 -16.52
C PRO A 114 -5.61 26.75 -15.99
#